data_AF-A0A7R8VQC2-F1
#
_entry.id   AF-A0A7R8VQC2-F1
#
_cell.length_a   1.000
_cell.length_b   1.000
_cell.length_c   1.000
_cell.angle_alpha   90.00
_cell.angle_beta   90.00
_cell.angle_gamma   90.00
#
_symmetry.space_group_name_H-M   'P 1'
#
loop_
_entity.id
_entity.type
_entity.pdbx_description
1 polymer ?
#
loop_
_entity_poly.entity_id
_entity_poly.type
_entity_poly.pdbx_seq_one_letter_code
_entity_poly.pdbx_strand_id
1 'polypeptide(L)'
;MLVRAFMVALVTGWAVISVSADVPCVPRSYGPTRMVCVCNSTHCDTVDRPAPLPKGRFLWYTSNRGGLRFHKMTGSFLPTLAPRGTLVRCSVATQGYVRADIPALLLGLCPLTG
;
A
#
# COMPACT_ATOMS: atom_id res chain seq x y z
N MET A 1 14.14 -5.18 -49.72
CA MET A 1 13.31 -5.96 -48.77
C MET A 1 13.85 -5.97 -47.34
N LEU A 2 15.16 -5.83 -47.10
CA LEU A 2 15.76 -5.78 -45.75
C LEU A 2 15.33 -4.60 -44.87
N VAL A 3 15.08 -3.41 -45.46
CA VAL A 3 14.74 -2.19 -44.69
C VAL A 3 13.34 -2.24 -44.07
N ARG A 4 12.41 -3.02 -44.67
CA ARG A 4 11.03 -3.18 -44.18
C ARG A 4 10.93 -4.12 -42.98
N ALA A 5 11.83 -5.10 -42.86
CA ALA A 5 11.88 -6.02 -41.73
C ALA A 5 12.37 -5.34 -40.44
N PHE A 6 13.27 -4.36 -40.57
CA PHE A 6 13.83 -3.62 -39.44
C PHE A 6 12.80 -2.71 -38.74
N MET A 7 11.92 -2.08 -39.52
CA MET A 7 10.82 -1.26 -38.99
C MET A 7 9.75 -2.09 -38.27
N VAL A 8 9.47 -3.30 -38.74
CA VAL A 8 8.51 -4.21 -38.09
C VAL A 8 9.07 -4.74 -36.76
N ALA A 9 10.38 -4.99 -36.68
CA ALA A 9 11.04 -5.42 -35.44
C ALA A 9 11.04 -4.33 -34.35
N LEU A 10 11.13 -3.04 -34.73
CA LEU A 10 11.07 -1.91 -33.79
C LEU A 10 9.66 -1.67 -33.22
N VAL A 11 8.61 -1.96 -34.00
CA VAL A 11 7.20 -1.74 -33.61
C VAL A 11 6.64 -2.90 -32.78
N THR A 12 7.21 -4.10 -32.89
CA THR A 12 6.73 -5.33 -32.20
C THR A 12 7.39 -5.60 -30.85
N GLY A 13 8.40 -4.81 -30.47
CA GLY A 13 9.19 -4.99 -29.24
C GLY A 13 8.76 -4.14 -28.04
N TRP A 14 7.60 -3.48 -28.08
CA TRP A 14 7.09 -2.70 -26.95
C TRP A 14 6.10 -3.54 -26.14
N ALA A 15 6.63 -4.40 -25.28
CA ALA A 15 5.83 -4.95 -24.19
C ALA A 15 5.41 -3.78 -23.29
N VAL A 16 4.12 -3.45 -23.31
CA VAL A 16 3.54 -2.46 -22.40
C VAL A 16 3.58 -3.01 -20.98
N ILE A 17 4.61 -2.63 -20.22
CA ILE A 17 4.67 -2.90 -18.79
C ILE A 17 3.62 -2.00 -18.13
N SER A 18 2.50 -2.57 -17.71
CA SER A 18 1.51 -1.86 -16.90
C SER A 18 2.07 -1.64 -15.51
N VAL A 19 2.68 -0.47 -15.27
CA VAL A 19 3.02 0.00 -13.93
C VAL A 19 1.73 0.55 -13.34
N SER A 20 1.12 -0.18 -12.41
CA SER A 20 0.10 0.40 -11.53
C SER A 20 0.82 1.25 -10.47
N ALA A 21 0.22 2.38 -10.08
CA ALA A 21 0.62 3.11 -8.89
C ALA A 21 -0.60 3.42 -8.00
N ASP A 22 -0.36 3.64 -6.71
CA ASP A 22 -1.38 4.13 -5.77
C ASP A 22 -2.02 5.43 -6.32
N VAL A 23 -3.34 5.48 -6.42
CA VAL A 23 -4.07 6.69 -6.81
C VAL A 23 -4.52 7.41 -5.54
N PRO A 24 -4.07 8.64 -5.30
CA PRO A 24 -4.37 9.35 -4.06
C PRO A 24 -5.83 9.80 -3.99
N CYS A 25 -6.36 9.87 -2.77
CA CYS A 25 -7.67 10.44 -2.50
C CYS A 25 -7.71 11.94 -2.80
N VAL A 26 -8.74 12.36 -3.55
CA VAL A 26 -9.12 13.76 -3.70
C VAL A 26 -10.07 14.13 -2.57
N PRO A 27 -9.63 14.91 -1.56
CA PRO A 27 -10.42 15.15 -0.37
C PRO A 27 -11.51 16.19 -0.63
N ARG A 28 -12.73 15.91 -0.16
CA ARG A 28 -13.82 16.89 -0.08
C ARG A 28 -14.34 16.98 1.35
N SER A 29 -14.29 18.19 1.90
CA SER A 29 -14.77 18.48 3.25
C SER A 29 -16.24 18.90 3.25
N TYR A 30 -16.98 18.40 4.23
CA TYR A 30 -18.36 18.76 4.58
C TYR A 30 -18.45 19.26 6.04
N GLY A 31 -17.32 19.71 6.58
CA GLY A 31 -17.20 20.21 7.96
C GLY A 31 -15.88 19.78 8.61
N PRO A 32 -15.60 20.22 9.84
CA PRO A 32 -14.28 20.10 10.48
C PRO A 32 -13.76 18.66 10.60
N THR A 33 -14.65 17.67 10.66
CA THR A 33 -14.31 16.24 10.85
C THR A 33 -14.93 15.34 9.81
N ARG A 34 -15.56 15.91 8.77
CA ARG A 34 -16.33 15.20 7.76
C ARG A 34 -15.64 15.36 6.42
N MET A 35 -14.73 14.46 6.09
CA MET A 35 -14.04 14.44 4.80
C MET A 35 -14.23 13.10 4.10
N VAL A 36 -14.57 13.17 2.82
CA VAL A 36 -14.74 12.03 1.92
C VAL A 36 -13.75 12.10 0.76
N CYS A 37 -13.46 10.94 0.16
CA CYS A 37 -12.73 10.86 -1.10
C CYS A 37 -13.73 10.96 -2.26
N VAL A 38 -13.46 11.87 -3.20
CA VAL A 38 -14.36 12.05 -4.35
C VAL A 38 -14.06 10.99 -5.40
N CYS A 39 -15.03 10.12 -5.61
CA CYS A 39 -15.08 9.18 -6.71
C CYS A 39 -16.02 9.70 -7.81
N ASN A 40 -15.55 9.69 -9.05
CA ASN A 40 -16.32 10.02 -10.24
C ASN A 40 -16.02 9.02 -11.38
N SER A 41 -16.58 9.23 -12.56
CA SER A 41 -16.43 8.31 -13.70
C SER A 41 -15.00 8.15 -14.21
N THR A 42 -14.07 9.05 -13.85
CA THR A 42 -12.69 9.06 -14.35
C THR A 42 -11.65 8.95 -13.24
N HIS A 43 -12.06 8.96 -11.97
CA HIS A 43 -11.15 9.06 -10.84
C HIS A 43 -11.76 8.46 -9.57
N CYS A 44 -11.00 7.59 -8.92
CA CYS A 44 -11.22 7.09 -7.58
C CYS A 44 -9.85 6.81 -6.95
N ASP A 45 -9.76 6.88 -5.61
CA ASP A 45 -8.57 6.42 -4.91
C ASP A 45 -8.44 4.90 -4.99
N THR A 46 -7.21 4.44 -5.23
CA THR A 46 -6.89 3.02 -5.31
C THR A 46 -5.57 2.77 -4.62
N VAL A 47 -5.49 1.65 -3.90
CA VAL A 47 -4.25 1.16 -3.32
C VAL A 47 -3.80 -0.03 -4.13
N ASP A 48 -2.59 0.06 -4.64
CA ASP A 48 -2.00 -1.03 -5.39
C ASP A 48 -1.56 -2.15 -4.49
N ARG A 49 -1.59 -3.35 -5.06
CA ARG A 49 -1.08 -4.53 -4.39
C ARG A 49 0.41 -4.33 -4.15
N PRO A 50 0.87 -4.29 -2.88
CA PRO A 50 2.28 -4.11 -2.61
C PRO A 50 3.06 -5.35 -3.04
N ALA A 51 4.25 -5.12 -3.59
CA ALA A 51 5.22 -6.18 -3.78
C ALA A 51 5.62 -6.79 -2.42
N PRO A 52 6.01 -8.08 -2.37
CA PRO A 52 6.56 -8.69 -1.17
C PRO A 52 7.74 -7.88 -0.63
N LEU A 53 7.72 -7.59 0.67
CA LEU A 53 8.83 -6.90 1.32
C LEU A 53 9.93 -7.88 1.73
N PRO A 54 11.19 -7.41 1.85
CA PRO A 54 12.26 -8.17 2.48
C PRO A 54 11.90 -8.58 3.91
N LYS A 55 12.50 -9.70 4.38
CA LYS A 55 12.37 -10.15 5.78
C LYS A 55 12.72 -9.01 6.76
N GLY A 56 11.97 -8.91 7.85
CA GLY A 56 12.19 -7.89 8.88
C GLY A 56 11.60 -6.50 8.56
N ARG A 57 10.92 -6.33 7.41
CA ARG A 57 10.22 -5.09 7.06
C ARG A 57 8.70 -5.28 7.05
N PHE A 58 7.98 -4.19 7.27
CA PHE A 58 6.54 -4.14 7.16
C PHE A 58 6.07 -2.89 6.41
N LEU A 59 4.91 -2.98 5.77
CA LEU A 59 4.15 -1.82 5.32
C LEU A 59 3.20 -1.39 6.42
N TRP A 60 2.98 -0.09 6.52
CA TRP A 60 2.07 0.53 7.44
C TRP A 60 1.18 1.51 6.69
N TYR A 61 -0.13 1.26 6.73
CA TYR A 61 -1.12 2.15 6.14
C TYR A 61 -1.84 2.90 7.26
N THR A 62 -1.93 4.21 7.14
CA THR A 62 -2.62 5.05 8.12
C THR A 62 -3.81 5.74 7.46
N SER A 63 -4.98 5.60 8.11
CA SER A 63 -6.12 6.47 7.86
C SER A 63 -6.49 7.17 9.17
N ASN A 64 -6.85 8.45 9.12
CA ASN A 64 -7.23 9.17 10.34
C ASN A 64 -8.28 10.26 10.08
N ARG A 65 -8.80 10.82 11.18
CA ARG A 65 -9.74 11.95 11.12
C ARG A 65 -9.10 13.22 10.56
N GLY A 66 -7.78 13.37 10.68
CA GLY A 66 -7.01 14.48 10.10
C GLY A 66 -6.89 14.42 8.57
N GLY A 67 -7.42 13.38 7.94
CA GLY A 67 -7.54 13.26 6.49
C GLY A 67 -6.51 12.37 5.81
N LEU A 68 -5.69 11.64 6.57
CA LEU A 68 -4.89 10.55 5.99
C LEU A 68 -5.83 9.48 5.42
N ARG A 69 -5.52 9.03 4.20
CA ARG A 69 -6.25 7.99 3.47
C ARG A 69 -5.23 7.07 2.84
N PHE A 70 -5.15 5.85 3.38
CA PHE A 70 -4.17 4.84 2.99
C PHE A 70 -2.73 5.38 2.90
N HIS A 71 -2.37 6.29 3.81
CA HIS A 71 -1.04 6.86 3.83
C HIS A 71 -0.03 5.76 4.15
N LYS A 72 0.83 5.44 3.18
CA LYS A 72 1.75 4.32 3.23
C LYS A 72 3.10 4.73 3.79
N MET A 73 3.60 3.95 4.73
CA MET A 73 4.96 4.02 5.26
C MET A 73 5.56 2.61 5.26
N THR A 74 6.88 2.51 5.15
CA THR A 74 7.59 1.25 5.37
C THR A 74 8.39 1.33 6.66
N GLY A 75 8.26 0.32 7.51
CA GLY A 75 9.02 0.20 8.76
C GLY A 75 9.84 -1.09 8.82
N SER A 76 10.60 -1.21 9.91
CA SER A 76 11.41 -2.39 10.22
C SER A 76 11.09 -2.88 11.63
N PHE A 77 11.07 -4.19 11.81
CA PHE A 77 10.91 -4.79 13.12
C PHE A 77 12.15 -4.56 13.97
N LEU A 78 11.94 -4.23 15.25
CA LEU A 78 13.02 -4.23 16.22
C LEU A 78 13.30 -5.66 16.69
N PRO A 79 14.57 -6.00 16.96
CA PRO A 79 14.95 -7.34 17.44
C PRO A 79 14.40 -7.64 18.84
N THR A 80 14.17 -6.60 19.65
CA THR A 80 13.68 -6.72 21.01
C THR A 80 12.49 -5.79 21.23
N LEU A 81 11.46 -6.28 21.91
CA LEU A 81 10.29 -5.50 22.27
C LEU A 81 10.68 -4.36 23.23
N ALA A 82 10.11 -3.19 23.03
CA ALA A 82 10.31 -2.07 23.94
C ALA A 82 9.71 -2.44 25.32
N PRO A 83 10.43 -2.17 26.43
CA PRO A 83 10.00 -2.56 27.78
C PRO A 83 8.77 -1.79 28.29
N ARG A 84 8.23 -0.83 27.52
CA ARG A 84 7.02 -0.07 27.84
C ARG A 84 6.13 0.00 26.60
N GLY A 85 4.99 -0.68 26.64
CA GLY A 85 3.99 -0.62 25.57
C GLY A 85 2.96 -1.75 25.65
N THR A 86 1.83 -1.56 24.97
CA THR A 86 0.84 -2.62 24.75
C THR A 86 1.36 -3.57 23.67
N LEU A 87 1.44 -4.86 24.00
CA LEU A 87 1.90 -5.89 23.07
C LEU A 87 0.71 -6.55 22.37
N VAL A 88 0.74 -6.57 21.04
CA VAL A 88 -0.18 -7.36 20.22
C VAL A 88 0.61 -8.54 19.66
N ARG A 89 0.24 -9.76 20.03
CA ARG A 89 0.92 -10.99 19.60
C ARG A 89 0.21 -11.59 18.39
N CYS A 90 0.94 -11.76 17.29
CA CYS A 90 0.48 -12.55 16.14
C CYS A 90 0.52 -14.04 16.50
N SER A 91 -0.60 -14.78 16.36
CA SER A 91 -0.67 -16.23 16.60
C SER A 91 -0.51 -17.08 15.34
N VAL A 92 -0.63 -16.49 14.14
CA VAL A 92 -0.52 -17.22 12.87
C VAL A 92 0.54 -16.58 11.97
N ALA A 93 1.58 -17.36 11.66
CA ALA A 93 2.66 -17.03 10.72
C ALA A 93 2.25 -17.34 9.27
N THR A 94 1.07 -16.88 8.86
CA THR A 94 0.69 -16.77 7.45
C THR A 94 0.51 -15.29 7.18
N GLN A 95 0.85 -14.83 5.96
CA GLN A 95 0.69 -13.45 5.52
C GLN A 95 -0.70 -12.90 5.89
N GLY A 96 -0.77 -12.25 7.05
CA GLY A 96 -2.00 -11.97 7.76
C GLY A 96 -2.01 -10.53 8.18
N TYR A 97 -3.17 -9.89 8.08
CA TYR A 97 -3.33 -8.49 8.43
C TYR A 97 -3.73 -8.41 9.91
N VAL A 98 -3.01 -7.62 10.70
CA VAL A 98 -3.43 -7.30 12.07
C VAL A 98 -4.33 -6.08 12.00
N ARG A 99 -5.65 -6.23 12.17
CA ARG A 99 -6.57 -5.11 12.39
C ARG A 99 -6.43 -4.67 13.85
N ALA A 100 -5.99 -3.46 14.12
CA ALA A 100 -6.24 -2.85 15.42
C ALA A 100 -7.49 -1.97 15.28
N ASP A 101 -8.56 -2.29 16.02
CA ASP A 101 -9.82 -1.54 16.05
C ASP A 101 -9.67 -0.25 16.89
N ILE A 102 -8.68 0.55 16.53
CA ILE A 102 -8.46 1.94 16.92
C ILE A 102 -8.85 2.76 15.67
N PRO A 103 -9.31 4.03 15.72
CA PRO A 103 -9.76 4.77 14.52
C PRO A 103 -8.71 5.02 13.42
N ALA A 104 -7.56 4.32 13.49
CA ALA A 104 -6.61 4.15 12.42
C ALA A 104 -6.56 2.67 12.04
N LEU A 105 -6.86 2.37 10.78
CA LEU A 105 -6.76 1.02 10.21
C LEU A 105 -5.29 0.60 10.21
N LEU A 106 -4.77 0.10 11.33
CA LEU A 106 -3.44 -0.48 11.40
C LEU A 106 -3.42 -1.70 10.47
N LEU A 107 -2.51 -1.71 9.51
CA LEU A 107 -2.20 -2.88 8.69
C LEU A 107 -0.71 -3.14 8.89
N GLY A 108 -0.35 -3.88 9.94
CA GLY A 108 1.00 -4.40 10.14
C GLY A 108 1.07 -5.85 9.67
N LEU A 109 1.97 -6.16 8.74
CA LEU A 109 2.24 -7.53 8.28
C LEU A 109 3.36 -8.13 9.13
N CYS A 110 3.06 -9.18 9.91
CA CYS A 110 4.04 -9.90 10.73
C CYS A 110 5.08 -10.63 9.85
N PRO A 111 6.38 -10.66 10.23
CA PRO A 111 7.41 -11.32 9.45
C PRO A 111 7.36 -12.84 9.70
N LEU A 112 7.59 -13.63 8.64
CA LEU A 112 7.76 -15.08 8.73
C LEU A 112 9.13 -15.38 9.36
N THR A 113 9.12 -15.81 10.62
CA THR A 113 10.26 -16.55 11.19
C THR A 113 10.18 -17.99 10.68
N GLY A 114 11.01 -18.28 9.69
CA GLY A 114 11.45 -19.61 9.26
C GLY A 114 12.93 -19.48 8.96
#